data_AF-S9UEB4-F1
#
_entry.id   AF-S9UEB4-F1
#
_cell.length_a   1.000
_cell.length_b   1.000
_cell.length_c   1.000
_cell.angle_alpha   90.00
_cell.angle_beta   90.00
_cell.angle_gamma   90.00
#
_symmetry.space_group_name_H-M   'P 1'
#
loop_
_entity.id
_entity.type
_entity.pdbx_description
1 polymer ?
#
loop_
_entity_poly.entity_id
_entity_poly.type
_entity_poly.pdbx_seq_one_letter_code
_entity_poly.pdbx_strand_id
1 'polypeptide(L)'
;MQIALGKDADSERRKNLHKLAPFLNGLCGLLFTNLGKKEVKAYFEQQVGEPVFARTGQTATEALELKAGVLPQFPHNMFDHLAKLGLNIKLDKGAIVLLQDTTVCEVGDVLSAEAAQLLKLFGIQSAAFGIELTAHWCNGVAKKVTAKE
;
A
#
# COMPACT_ATOMS: atom_id res chain seq x y z
N MET A 1 -9.33 -12.12 18.28
CA MET A 1 -10.37 -12.48 17.28
C MET A 1 -10.53 -13.98 17.09
N GLN A 2 -9.45 -14.76 16.93
CA GLN A 2 -9.51 -16.21 16.70
C GLN A 2 -10.38 -16.99 17.71
N ILE A 3 -10.32 -16.67 19.00
CA ILE A 3 -11.08 -17.35 20.06
C ILE A 3 -12.60 -17.25 19.84
N ALA A 4 -13.08 -16.15 19.25
CA ALA A 4 -14.51 -15.95 19.02
C ALA A 4 -15.09 -16.86 17.93
N LEU A 5 -14.24 -17.38 17.02
CA LEU A 5 -14.64 -18.32 15.96
C LEU A 5 -14.62 -19.79 16.43
N GLY A 6 -13.99 -20.06 17.59
CA GLY A 6 -13.65 -21.41 18.06
C GLY A 6 -12.22 -21.78 17.71
N LYS A 7 -11.52 -22.45 18.63
CA LYS A 7 -10.16 -22.98 18.41
C LYS A 7 -10.19 -24.36 17.74
N ASP A 8 -11.26 -25.11 17.99
CA ASP A 8 -11.49 -26.49 17.59
C ASP A 8 -12.99 -26.69 17.27
N ALA A 9 -13.34 -27.92 16.87
CA ALA A 9 -14.72 -28.28 16.55
C ALA A 9 -15.66 -28.25 17.77
N ASP A 10 -15.13 -28.35 18.99
CA ASP A 10 -15.94 -28.37 20.22
C ASP A 10 -16.31 -26.96 20.68
N SER A 11 -15.43 -25.98 20.41
CA SER A 11 -15.62 -24.57 20.76
C SER A 11 -16.20 -23.72 19.62
N GLU A 12 -16.53 -24.30 18.46
CA GLU A 12 -17.08 -23.56 17.33
C GLU A 12 -18.58 -23.26 17.51
N ARG A 13 -18.98 -22.03 17.18
CA ARG A 13 -20.41 -21.64 17.23
C ARG A 13 -21.21 -22.14 16.03
N ARG A 14 -20.54 -22.47 14.94
CA ARG A 14 -21.14 -22.96 13.69
C ARG A 14 -20.20 -23.95 13.04
N LYS A 15 -20.78 -24.91 12.34
CA LYS A 15 -20.04 -25.99 11.67
C LYS A 15 -18.85 -25.46 10.84
N ASN A 16 -17.67 -26.02 11.05
CA ASN A 16 -16.43 -25.68 10.37
C ASN A 16 -15.97 -24.21 10.50
N LEU A 17 -16.46 -23.44 11.47
CA LEU A 17 -16.09 -22.03 11.63
C LEU A 17 -14.67 -21.85 12.18
N HIS A 18 -14.23 -22.75 13.07
CA HIS A 18 -12.87 -22.74 13.61
C HIS A 18 -11.78 -22.83 12.52
N LYS A 19 -12.12 -23.39 11.35
CA LYS A 19 -11.21 -23.47 10.18
C LYS A 19 -10.81 -22.11 9.61
N LEU A 20 -11.51 -21.03 9.95
CA LEU A 20 -11.09 -19.66 9.60
C LEU A 20 -10.05 -19.09 10.58
N ALA A 21 -9.97 -19.58 11.81
CA ALA A 21 -9.06 -19.06 12.82
C ALA A 21 -7.59 -19.03 12.37
N PRO A 22 -7.05 -20.06 11.67
CA PRO A 22 -5.68 -20.04 11.18
C PRO A 22 -5.37 -18.95 10.14
N PHE A 23 -6.39 -18.35 9.50
CA PHE A 23 -6.22 -17.28 8.51
C PHE A 23 -6.22 -15.88 9.14
N LEU A 24 -6.58 -15.76 10.41
CA LEU A 24 -6.59 -14.49 11.15
C LEU A 24 -5.23 -14.21 11.80
N ASN A 25 -4.20 -14.00 10.98
CA ASN A 25 -2.86 -13.67 11.46
C ASN A 25 -2.47 -12.24 11.07
N GLY A 26 -1.70 -11.58 11.93
CA GLY A 26 -1.23 -10.21 11.68
C GLY A 26 -2.36 -9.18 11.62
N LEU A 27 -2.20 -8.19 10.72
CA LEU A 27 -3.20 -7.16 10.46
C LEU A 27 -4.30 -7.69 9.55
N CYS A 28 -5.28 -8.37 10.14
CA CYS A 28 -6.41 -8.98 9.44
C CYS A 28 -7.74 -8.39 9.91
N GLY A 29 -8.69 -8.29 8.97
CA GLY A 29 -10.08 -7.88 9.25
C GLY A 29 -11.06 -9.04 9.05
N LEU A 30 -12.19 -8.99 9.77
CA LEU A 30 -13.33 -9.87 9.54
C LEU A 30 -14.44 -9.08 8.84
N LEU A 31 -14.84 -9.54 7.66
CA LEU A 31 -15.96 -8.98 6.91
C LEU A 31 -17.16 -9.91 7.03
N PHE A 32 -18.30 -9.34 7.42
CA PHE A 32 -19.60 -10.01 7.38
C PHE A 32 -20.44 -9.38 6.28
N THR A 33 -20.94 -10.19 5.35
CA THR A 33 -21.78 -9.73 4.25
C THR A 33 -22.74 -10.84 3.83
N ASN A 34 -23.87 -10.44 3.25
CA ASN A 34 -24.83 -11.31 2.60
C ASN A 34 -24.54 -11.52 1.11
N LEU A 35 -23.55 -10.83 0.55
CA LEU A 35 -23.15 -10.94 -0.85
C LEU A 35 -22.46 -12.27 -1.17
N GLY A 36 -22.56 -12.69 -2.43
CA GLY A 36 -21.91 -13.91 -2.91
C GLY A 36 -20.39 -13.75 -3.02
N LYS A 37 -19.65 -14.88 -2.94
CA LYS A 37 -18.18 -14.89 -3.07
C LYS A 37 -17.67 -14.12 -4.30
N LYS A 38 -18.31 -14.29 -5.45
CA LYS A 38 -17.91 -13.65 -6.72
C LYS A 38 -18.08 -12.13 -6.66
N GLU A 39 -19.19 -11.66 -6.10
CA GLU A 39 -19.49 -10.23 -5.95
C GLU A 39 -18.51 -9.58 -4.97
N VAL A 40 -18.22 -10.24 -3.85
CA VAL A 40 -17.24 -9.75 -2.87
C VAL A 40 -15.84 -9.69 -3.50
N LYS A 41 -15.42 -10.73 -4.23
CA LYS A 41 -14.13 -10.72 -4.93
C LYS A 41 -14.05 -9.56 -5.94
N ALA A 42 -15.07 -9.40 -6.78
CA ALA A 42 -15.13 -8.31 -7.76
C ALA A 42 -15.11 -6.93 -7.08
N TYR A 43 -15.82 -6.77 -5.95
CA TYR A 43 -15.82 -5.53 -5.18
C TYR A 43 -14.42 -5.17 -4.68
N PHE A 44 -13.69 -6.11 -4.08
CA PHE A 44 -12.34 -5.84 -3.58
C PHE A 44 -11.31 -5.64 -4.70
N GLU A 45 -11.50 -6.25 -5.87
CA GLU A 45 -10.58 -6.06 -7.01
C GLU A 45 -10.84 -4.74 -7.76
N GLN A 46 -12.10 -4.28 -7.82
CA GLN A 46 -12.49 -3.13 -8.65
C GLN A 46 -12.69 -1.84 -7.86
N GLN A 47 -13.15 -1.94 -6.62
CA GLN A 47 -13.59 -0.79 -5.81
C GLN A 47 -12.68 -0.54 -4.60
N VAL A 48 -11.77 -1.47 -4.29
CA VAL A 48 -10.83 -1.36 -3.16
C VAL A 48 -9.41 -1.38 -3.71
N GLY A 49 -8.88 -0.21 -4.00
CA GLY A 49 -7.66 -0.06 -4.78
C GLY A 49 -7.22 1.38 -4.87
N GLU A 50 -7.22 2.11 -3.75
CA GLU A 50 -6.79 3.50 -3.79
C GLU A 50 -5.28 3.57 -4.04
N PRO A 51 -4.83 4.42 -4.97
CA PRO A 51 -3.43 4.70 -5.14
C PRO A 51 -2.88 5.32 -3.85
N VAL A 52 -1.79 4.72 -3.36
CA VAL A 52 -1.12 5.12 -2.12
C VAL A 52 0.35 5.41 -2.38
N PHE A 53 0.93 6.20 -1.49
CA PHE A 53 2.37 6.45 -1.52
C PHE A 53 3.13 5.16 -1.24
N ALA A 54 4.04 4.83 -2.15
CA ALA A 54 4.90 3.68 -2.00
C ALA A 54 5.78 3.82 -0.75
N ARG A 55 6.03 2.70 -0.08
CA ARG A 55 6.87 2.62 1.13
C ARG A 55 8.25 2.09 0.77
N THR A 56 9.21 2.34 1.65
CA THR A 56 10.55 1.75 1.56
C THR A 56 10.48 0.24 1.31
N GLY A 57 11.27 -0.25 0.36
CA GLY A 57 11.33 -1.66 -0.01
C GLY A 57 10.21 -2.13 -0.95
N GLN A 58 9.25 -1.27 -1.31
CA GLN A 58 8.28 -1.57 -2.37
C GLN A 58 8.87 -1.27 -3.74
N THR A 59 8.35 -1.97 -4.75
CA THR A 59 8.70 -1.73 -6.15
C THR A 59 7.95 -0.52 -6.68
N ALA A 60 8.66 0.41 -7.33
CA ALA A 60 8.06 1.56 -7.97
C ALA A 60 7.23 1.13 -9.19
N THR A 61 5.95 1.52 -9.23
CA THR A 61 5.08 1.31 -10.41
C THR A 61 5.17 2.45 -11.42
N GLU A 62 5.72 3.59 -11.03
CA GLU A 62 5.87 4.79 -11.84
C GLU A 62 7.28 5.35 -11.69
N ALA A 63 7.80 5.97 -12.75
CA ALA A 63 9.09 6.64 -12.71
C ALA A 63 8.93 8.07 -12.19
N LEU A 64 9.90 8.54 -11.40
CA LEU A 64 10.00 9.94 -10.97
C LEU A 64 11.31 10.54 -11.47
N GLU A 65 11.19 11.37 -12.50
CA GLU A 65 12.28 12.17 -13.05
C GLU A 65 12.03 13.65 -12.75
N LEU A 66 12.98 14.31 -12.11
CA LEU A 66 12.93 15.73 -11.78
C LEU A 66 13.82 16.51 -12.74
N LYS A 67 13.26 17.54 -13.38
CA LYS A 67 14.02 18.44 -14.26
C LYS A 67 14.65 19.58 -13.48
N ALA A 68 15.87 19.96 -13.87
CA ALA A 68 16.57 21.11 -13.32
C ALA A 68 15.72 22.38 -13.45
N GLY A 69 15.65 23.17 -12.38
CA GLY A 69 14.80 24.35 -12.34
C GLY A 69 14.29 24.69 -10.94
N VAL A 70 13.48 25.73 -10.88
CA VAL A 70 12.86 26.18 -9.63
C VAL A 70 11.79 25.17 -9.20
N LEU A 71 11.74 24.84 -7.92
CA LEU A 71 10.70 24.01 -7.30
C LEU A 71 9.73 24.91 -6.52
N PRO A 72 8.77 25.57 -7.20
CA PRO A 72 7.88 26.56 -6.58
C PRO A 72 6.90 25.94 -5.57
N GLN A 73 6.67 24.62 -5.63
CA GLN A 73 5.77 23.90 -4.74
C GLN A 73 6.30 23.78 -3.31
N PHE A 74 7.62 23.97 -3.11
CA PHE A 74 8.24 23.83 -1.80
C PHE A 74 8.62 25.18 -1.19
N PRO A 75 8.23 25.45 0.07
CA PRO A 75 8.68 26.63 0.80
C PRO A 75 10.18 26.53 1.14
N HIS A 76 10.84 27.68 1.32
CA HIS A 76 12.28 27.77 1.60
C HIS A 76 12.75 26.96 2.82
N ASN A 77 11.91 26.77 3.84
CA ASN A 77 12.23 26.00 5.04
C ASN A 77 12.35 24.48 4.78
N MET A 78 11.88 24.00 3.62
CA MET A 78 12.02 22.60 3.21
C MET A 78 13.40 22.31 2.60
N PHE A 79 14.25 23.32 2.40
CA PHE A 79 15.56 23.18 1.78
C PHE A 79 16.42 22.09 2.47
N ASP A 80 16.61 22.20 3.78
CA ASP A 80 17.41 21.22 4.53
C ASP A 80 16.83 19.81 4.48
N HIS A 81 15.51 19.69 4.39
CA HIS A 81 14.85 18.39 4.28
C HIS A 81 15.10 17.76 2.90
N LEU A 82 14.87 18.51 1.82
CA LEU A 82 15.09 18.03 0.45
C LEU A 82 16.56 17.71 0.17
N ALA A 83 17.49 18.50 0.73
CA ALA A 83 18.92 18.22 0.62
C ALA A 83 19.31 16.89 1.31
N LYS A 84 18.72 16.58 2.48
CA LYS A 84 18.93 15.30 3.18
C LYS A 84 18.37 14.10 2.41
N LEU A 85 17.37 14.31 1.55
CA LEU A 85 16.82 13.28 0.67
C LEU A 85 17.67 13.03 -0.58
N GLY A 86 18.81 13.72 -0.72
CA GLY A 86 19.76 13.52 -1.81
C GLY A 86 19.50 14.37 -3.05
N LEU A 87 18.60 15.37 -2.99
CA LEU A 87 18.41 16.31 -4.09
C LEU A 87 19.54 17.34 -4.14
N ASN A 88 20.10 17.54 -5.33
CA ASN A 88 21.12 18.57 -5.56
C ASN A 88 20.47 19.93 -5.80
N ILE A 89 20.26 20.70 -4.72
CA ILE A 89 19.50 21.96 -4.73
C ILE A 89 20.33 23.15 -4.22
N LYS A 90 19.97 24.36 -4.68
CA LYS A 90 20.44 25.64 -4.13
C LYS A 90 19.26 26.50 -3.67
N LEU A 91 19.51 27.40 -2.72
CA LEU A 91 18.57 28.46 -2.37
C LEU A 91 18.93 29.73 -3.14
N ASP A 92 18.07 30.15 -4.06
CA ASP A 92 18.28 31.34 -4.90
C ASP A 92 17.14 32.34 -4.64
N LYS A 93 17.47 33.49 -4.03
CA LYS A 93 16.49 34.53 -3.64
C LYS A 93 15.27 34.01 -2.87
N GLY A 94 15.47 33.00 -2.02
CA GLY A 94 14.41 32.39 -1.22
C GLY A 94 13.58 31.32 -1.95
N ALA A 95 13.90 31.01 -3.22
CA ALA A 95 13.33 29.89 -3.94
C ALA A 95 14.30 28.71 -3.96
N ILE A 96 13.77 27.48 -3.86
CA ILE A 96 14.55 26.26 -3.98
C ILE A 96 14.73 25.94 -5.47
N VAL A 97 15.97 25.73 -5.91
CA VAL A 97 16.30 25.46 -7.31
C VAL A 97 17.09 24.15 -7.40
N LEU A 98 16.57 23.18 -8.15
CA LEU A 98 17.26 21.95 -8.52
C LEU A 98 18.33 22.25 -9.56
N LEU A 99 19.57 21.84 -9.29
CA LEU A 99 20.74 22.19 -10.08
C LEU A 99 20.92 21.33 -11.34
N GLN A 100 20.43 20.10 -11.31
CA GLN A 100 20.57 19.12 -12.40
C GLN A 100 19.36 18.20 -12.46
N ASP A 101 19.09 17.66 -13.64
CA ASP A 101 18.11 16.60 -13.82
C ASP A 101 18.47 15.42 -12.91
N THR A 102 17.50 14.95 -12.13
CA THR A 102 17.70 13.89 -11.13
C THR A 102 16.60 12.85 -11.30
N THR A 103 16.99 11.60 -11.57
CA THR A 103 16.06 10.46 -11.58
C THR A 103 16.01 9.88 -10.17
N VAL A 104 14.83 9.88 -9.56
CA VAL A 104 14.62 9.37 -8.19
C VAL A 104 14.37 7.86 -8.21
N CYS A 105 13.57 7.37 -9.16
CA CYS A 105 13.32 5.94 -9.38
C CYS A 105 12.76 5.68 -10.78
N GLU A 106 13.03 4.49 -11.31
CA GLU A 106 12.39 3.96 -12.52
C GLU A 106 11.34 2.89 -12.18
N VAL A 107 10.50 2.54 -13.16
CA VAL A 107 9.51 1.47 -12.99
C VAL A 107 10.24 0.14 -12.78
N GLY A 108 9.95 -0.54 -11.67
CA GLY A 108 10.60 -1.80 -11.31
C GLY A 108 11.70 -1.68 -10.25
N ASP A 109 12.12 -0.45 -9.90
CA ASP A 109 13.13 -0.24 -8.86
C ASP A 109 12.60 -0.50 -7.47
N VAL A 110 13.46 -1.02 -6.59
CA VAL A 110 13.18 -1.14 -5.15
C VAL A 110 13.43 0.21 -4.48
N LEU A 111 12.37 0.81 -3.94
CA LEU A 111 12.44 2.16 -3.38
C LEU A 111 13.24 2.23 -2.09
N SER A 112 14.21 3.14 -2.03
CA SER A 112 14.85 3.55 -0.79
C SER A 112 13.90 4.38 0.09
N ALA A 113 14.29 4.66 1.33
CA ALA A 113 13.49 5.50 2.23
C ALA A 113 13.39 6.94 1.73
N GLU A 114 14.48 7.44 1.16
CA GLU A 114 14.58 8.78 0.58
C GLU A 114 13.72 8.89 -0.68
N ALA A 115 13.80 7.90 -1.58
CA ALA A 115 12.99 7.85 -2.80
C ALA A 115 11.49 7.79 -2.50
N ALA A 116 11.07 6.95 -1.54
CA ALA A 116 9.68 6.87 -1.11
C ALA A 116 9.17 8.20 -0.50
N GLN A 117 10.00 8.89 0.27
CA GLN A 117 9.66 10.21 0.81
C GLN A 117 9.59 11.28 -0.29
N LEU A 118 10.49 11.25 -1.26
CA LEU A 118 10.43 12.14 -2.43
C LEU A 118 9.15 11.91 -3.23
N LEU A 119 8.82 10.66 -3.60
CA LEU A 119 7.55 10.34 -4.28
C LEU A 119 6.35 10.92 -3.55
N LYS A 120 6.31 10.81 -2.21
CA LYS A 120 5.26 11.39 -1.38
C LYS A 120 5.21 12.92 -1.44
N LEU A 121 6.36 13.58 -1.36
CA LEU A 121 6.45 15.05 -1.43
C LEU A 121 6.04 15.59 -2.81
N PHE A 122 6.30 14.84 -3.88
CA PHE A 122 5.90 15.17 -5.24
C PHE A 122 4.49 14.68 -5.61
N GLY A 123 3.77 14.05 -4.67
CA GLY A 123 2.39 13.62 -4.86
C GLY A 123 2.19 12.39 -5.74
N ILE A 124 3.26 11.62 -6.01
CA ILE A 124 3.22 10.45 -6.89
C ILE A 124 2.87 9.21 -6.07
N GLN A 125 1.77 8.58 -6.42
CA GLN A 125 1.23 7.41 -5.73
C GLN A 125 1.61 6.13 -6.47
N SER A 126 2.86 5.69 -6.29
CA SER A 126 3.44 4.53 -6.99
C SER A 126 3.14 3.16 -6.34
N ALA A 127 2.02 3.02 -5.64
CA ALA A 127 1.58 1.74 -5.07
C ALA A 127 0.05 1.66 -5.02
N ALA A 128 -0.51 0.47 -5.18
CA ALA A 128 -1.94 0.23 -5.00
C ALA A 128 -2.18 -0.36 -3.60
N PHE A 129 -3.06 0.27 -2.81
CA PHE A 129 -3.54 -0.35 -1.58
C PHE A 129 -4.61 -1.38 -1.94
N GLY A 130 -4.28 -2.66 -1.77
CA GLY A 130 -5.23 -3.75 -1.94
C GLY A 130 -5.53 -4.44 -0.62
N ILE A 131 -6.76 -4.94 -0.46
CA ILE A 131 -7.12 -5.87 0.60
C ILE A 131 -7.15 -7.27 0.01
N GLU A 132 -6.29 -8.15 0.52
CA GLU A 132 -6.27 -9.55 0.10
C GLU A 132 -7.33 -10.37 0.85
N LEU A 133 -8.20 -11.02 0.08
CA LEU A 133 -9.16 -11.99 0.62
C LEU A 133 -8.46 -13.34 0.83
N THR A 134 -8.33 -13.78 2.09
CA THR A 134 -7.59 -15.00 2.44
C THR A 134 -8.47 -16.25 2.53
N ALA A 135 -9.64 -16.14 3.17
CA ALA A 135 -10.57 -17.25 3.36
C ALA A 135 -12.01 -16.75 3.51
N HIS A 136 -12.97 -17.62 3.19
CA HIS A 136 -14.40 -17.34 3.39
C HIS A 136 -15.09 -18.55 4.02
N TRP A 137 -16.14 -18.27 4.79
CA TRP A 137 -17.05 -19.27 5.33
C TRP A 137 -18.47 -18.93 4.91
N CYS A 138 -19.19 -19.90 4.37
CA CYS A 138 -20.60 -19.76 4.00
C CYS A 138 -21.32 -21.08 4.26
N ASN A 139 -22.46 -21.04 4.95
CA ASN A 139 -23.34 -22.18 5.18
C ASN A 139 -22.62 -23.47 5.66
N GLY A 140 -21.68 -23.33 6.60
CA GLY A 140 -20.95 -24.46 7.17
C GLY A 140 -19.77 -24.97 6.34
N VAL A 141 -19.40 -24.26 5.28
CA VAL A 141 -18.26 -24.59 4.41
C VAL A 141 -17.23 -23.46 4.49
N ALA A 142 -16.06 -23.78 5.06
CA ALA A 142 -14.88 -22.91 5.03
C ALA A 142 -14.02 -23.25 3.81
N LYS A 143 -13.59 -22.23 3.07
CA LYS A 143 -12.70 -22.38 1.90
C LYS A 143 -11.68 -21.25 1.87
N LYS A 144 -10.43 -21.62 1.57
CA LYS A 144 -9.37 -20.66 1.24
C LYS A 144 -9.73 -19.94 -0.05
N VAL A 145 -9.48 -18.64 -0.11
CA VAL A 145 -9.57 -17.84 -1.33
C VAL A 145 -8.14 -17.78 -1.89
N THR A 146 -7.95 -18.34 -3.09
CA THR A 146 -6.67 -18.27 -3.80
C THR A 146 -6.59 -16.98 -4.60
N ALA A 147 -5.45 -16.31 -4.54
CA ALA A 147 -5.24 -15.00 -5.15
C ALA A 147 -5.18 -15.00 -6.69
N LYS A 148 -5.10 -16.17 -7.36
CA LYS A 148 -5.12 -16.28 -8.84
C LYS A 148 -5.70 -17.62 -9.28
N GLU A 149 -6.81 -17.56 -10.01
CA GLU A 149 -7.17 -18.40 -11.16
C GLU A 149 -7.70 -17.45 -12.23
#